data_AF-A0A1R0Y5F6-F1
#
_entry.id   AF-A0A1R0Y5F6-F1
#
_cell.length_a   1.000
_cell.length_b   1.000
_cell.length_c   1.000
_cell.angle_alpha   90.00
_cell.angle_beta   90.00
_cell.angle_gamma   90.00
#
_symmetry.space_group_name_H-M   'P 1'
#
loop_
_entity.id
_entity.type
_entity.pdbx_description
1 polymer ?
#
loop_
_entity_poly.entity_id
_entity_poly.type
_entity_poly.pdbx_seq_one_letter_code
_entity_poly.pdbx_strand_id
1 'polypeptide(L)'
;MSLCICLQNSDSLLIAADTALTIKHEGRQYRFHQPFQKLVQVERFLIFMSGSADAALRVLEKFKAMEHKNVDSFQLALVEGCAEIARMYPDMYNSADPIARDAAAVVAEWTAAGPIVHLISPEDNFKRITRQVSASETAPHTAGYRADEAMDQIGTWLSKPDKPMGKAIQDVFENLSGEGIGGMLTVALMNEQGISFLPAGPIQEKVHLPYYEDFVLSQRSPFRGSISMIGSKIMTSEEGVFPRAEMSNTTRMFSVQSSENNRIEMRSVGSNELSELFFTTESAYASFSLPNEDTGLLGKGNNLTLEFGTIKLRGYSGVEVLGWEGLKTEAGRSLATELAALWTAINGKADASHSHSVSIPNHNHGNTANANSGGGTYTVS
;
A
#
# COMPACT_ATOMS: atom_id res chain seq x y z
N MET A 1 9.43 -27.56 -9.18
CA MET A 1 9.01 -27.95 -10.55
C MET A 1 8.89 -26.68 -11.39
N SER A 2 9.37 -26.70 -12.64
CA SER A 2 9.51 -25.51 -13.49
C SER A 2 9.63 -25.92 -14.95
N LEU A 3 9.16 -25.12 -15.90
CA LEU A 3 9.36 -25.37 -17.34
C LEU A 3 10.32 -24.35 -17.94
N CYS A 4 11.23 -24.84 -18.78
CA CYS A 4 12.06 -24.01 -19.65
C CYS A 4 11.91 -24.43 -21.11
N ILE A 5 11.83 -23.43 -21.98
CA ILE A 5 11.85 -23.59 -23.43
C ILE A 5 12.99 -22.73 -23.97
N CYS A 6 13.89 -23.36 -24.73
CA CYS A 6 14.95 -22.74 -25.49
C CYS A 6 14.65 -22.91 -26.98
N LEU A 7 14.83 -21.85 -27.75
CA LEU A 7 14.79 -21.86 -29.21
C LEU A 7 16.14 -21.37 -29.69
N GLN A 8 16.92 -22.28 -30.25
CA GLN A 8 18.29 -22.03 -30.66
C GLN A 8 18.37 -22.05 -32.18
N ASN A 9 18.99 -21.03 -32.75
CA ASN A 9 19.49 -21.04 -34.12
C ASN A 9 21.00 -20.70 -34.08
N SER A 10 21.63 -20.49 -35.24
CA SER A 10 23.08 -20.23 -35.27
C SER A 10 23.50 -18.85 -34.77
N ASP A 11 22.60 -17.87 -34.81
CA ASP A 11 22.90 -16.46 -34.50
C ASP A 11 22.25 -15.98 -33.20
N SER A 12 21.38 -16.79 -32.58
CA SER A 12 20.68 -16.41 -31.36
C SER A 12 20.14 -17.59 -30.57
N LEU A 13 19.84 -17.32 -29.31
CA LEU A 13 19.12 -18.22 -28.42
C LEU A 13 18.07 -17.41 -27.68
N LEU A 14 16.81 -17.82 -27.83
CA LEU A 14 15.71 -17.33 -27.02
C LEU A 14 15.41 -18.37 -25.94
N ILE A 15 15.49 -18.00 -24.66
CA ILE A 15 15.17 -18.88 -23.54
C ILE A 15 14.08 -18.26 -22.69
N ALA A 16 13.09 -19.09 -22.34
CA ALA A 16 11.94 -18.70 -21.55
C ALA A 16 11.74 -19.64 -20.37
N ALA A 17 11.30 -19.07 -19.25
CA ALA A 17 11.00 -19.80 -18.02
C ALA A 17 9.81 -19.16 -17.27
N ASP A 18 9.08 -19.99 -16.54
CA ASP A 18 8.06 -19.52 -15.59
C ASP A 18 8.70 -19.03 -14.28
N THR A 19 7.92 -18.41 -13.39
CA THR A 19 8.41 -17.96 -12.07
C THR A 19 7.67 -18.56 -10.89
N ALA A 20 6.72 -19.47 -11.12
CA ALA A 20 5.95 -20.09 -10.05
C ALA A 20 6.84 -20.95 -9.15
N LEU A 21 6.79 -20.70 -7.85
CA LEU A 21 7.30 -21.61 -6.84
C LEU A 21 6.11 -22.26 -6.14
N THR A 22 6.14 -23.58 -5.98
CA THR A 22 5.07 -24.33 -5.31
C THR A 22 5.62 -25.22 -4.21
N ILE A 23 4.81 -25.40 -3.17
CA ILE A 23 5.10 -26.26 -2.02
C ILE A 23 3.92 -27.20 -1.77
N LYS A 24 4.22 -28.43 -1.36
CA LYS A 24 3.21 -29.40 -0.91
C LYS A 24 3.20 -29.42 0.62
N HIS A 25 2.05 -29.11 1.21
CA HIS A 25 1.83 -29.11 2.65
C HIS A 25 0.55 -29.87 2.95
N GLU A 26 0.62 -30.89 3.81
CA GLU A 26 -0.51 -31.76 4.18
C GLU A 26 -1.25 -32.35 2.97
N GLY A 27 -0.50 -32.75 1.93
CA GLY A 27 -1.07 -33.33 0.71
C GLY A 27 -1.65 -32.31 -0.28
N ARG A 28 -1.81 -31.04 0.11
CA ARG A 28 -2.28 -29.95 -0.75
C ARG A 28 -1.12 -29.14 -1.30
N GLN A 29 -1.27 -28.64 -2.53
CA GLN A 29 -0.28 -27.79 -3.17
C GLN A 29 -0.65 -26.31 -3.04
N TYR A 30 0.38 -25.49 -2.80
CA TYR A 30 0.28 -24.05 -2.65
C TYR A 30 1.30 -23.34 -3.54
N ARG A 31 1.00 -22.09 -3.88
CA ARG A 31 1.91 -21.17 -4.59
C ARG A 31 2.54 -20.18 -3.63
N PHE A 32 3.76 -19.72 -3.91
CA PHE A 32 4.27 -18.52 -3.24
C PHE A 32 3.82 -17.26 -3.99
N HIS A 33 3.55 -16.18 -3.26
CA HIS A 33 3.21 -14.87 -3.85
C HIS A 33 4.41 -14.29 -4.61
N GLN A 34 5.59 -14.40 -4.01
CA GLN A 34 6.80 -13.83 -4.60
C GLN A 34 7.27 -14.66 -5.80
N PRO A 35 7.41 -14.05 -6.99
CA PRO A 35 7.99 -14.73 -8.15
C PRO A 35 9.40 -15.21 -7.84
N PHE A 36 9.69 -16.47 -8.18
CA PHE A 36 11.03 -17.02 -8.04
C PHE A 36 11.79 -16.88 -9.36
N GLN A 37 12.96 -16.25 -9.32
CA GLN A 37 13.77 -16.01 -10.52
C GLN A 37 14.50 -17.29 -10.95
N LYS A 38 13.89 -18.05 -11.86
CA LYS A 38 14.45 -19.33 -12.35
C LYS A 38 15.48 -19.16 -13.46
N LEU A 39 15.40 -18.05 -14.20
CA LEU A 39 16.28 -17.69 -15.29
C LEU A 39 17.16 -16.52 -14.86
N VAL A 40 18.46 -16.74 -14.78
CA VAL A 40 19.44 -15.77 -14.29
C VAL A 40 20.61 -15.63 -15.24
N GLN A 41 21.20 -14.45 -15.27
CA GLN A 41 22.47 -14.21 -15.93
C GLN A 41 23.61 -14.21 -14.90
N VAL A 42 24.68 -14.94 -15.20
CA VAL A 42 25.94 -14.89 -14.46
C VAL A 42 27.06 -14.67 -15.46
N GLU A 43 27.60 -13.46 -15.51
CA GLU A 43 28.56 -13.03 -16.54
C GLU A 43 28.03 -13.29 -17.96
N ARG A 44 28.70 -14.15 -18.74
CA ARG A 44 28.31 -14.55 -20.10
C ARG A 44 27.33 -15.73 -20.16
N PHE A 45 26.99 -16.31 -19.01
CA PHE A 45 26.13 -17.48 -18.91
C PHE A 45 24.70 -17.05 -18.67
N LEU A 46 23.78 -17.72 -19.35
CA LEU A 46 22.35 -17.64 -19.11
C LEU A 46 21.89 -19.00 -18.57
N ILE A 47 21.42 -19.00 -17.33
CA ILE A 47 21.23 -20.21 -16.53
C ILE A 47 19.76 -20.29 -16.14
N PHE A 48 19.09 -21.35 -16.57
CA PHE A 48 17.81 -21.76 -16.01
C PHE A 48 18.03 -22.91 -15.03
N MET A 49 17.30 -22.89 -13.92
CA MET A 49 17.27 -24.01 -12.98
C MET A 49 15.85 -24.46 -12.65
N SER A 50 15.72 -25.78 -12.45
CA SER A 50 14.51 -26.44 -11.98
C SER A 50 14.84 -27.39 -10.83
N GLY A 51 13.81 -28.01 -10.25
CA GLY A 51 13.94 -28.88 -9.08
C GLY A 51 13.77 -28.14 -7.75
N SER A 52 14.63 -28.43 -6.78
CA SER A 52 14.63 -27.80 -5.45
C SER A 52 15.14 -26.36 -5.49
N ALA A 53 14.34 -25.43 -4.94
CA ALA A 53 14.71 -24.01 -4.89
C ALA A 53 15.94 -23.76 -4.01
N ASP A 54 16.06 -24.43 -2.87
CA ASP A 54 17.21 -24.30 -1.97
C ASP A 54 18.49 -24.80 -2.63
N ALA A 55 18.41 -25.94 -3.34
CA ALA A 55 19.53 -26.45 -4.12
C ALA A 55 19.92 -25.48 -5.23
N ALA A 56 18.95 -24.97 -6.00
CA ALA A 56 19.17 -24.01 -7.06
C ALA A 56 19.87 -22.72 -6.56
N LEU A 57 19.41 -22.16 -5.44
CA LEU A 57 20.06 -21.00 -4.81
C LEU A 57 21.49 -21.32 -4.38
N ARG A 58 21.71 -22.47 -3.74
CA ARG A 58 23.03 -22.88 -3.27
C ARG A 58 24.03 -23.06 -4.41
N VAL A 59 23.57 -23.62 -5.53
CA VAL A 59 24.37 -23.82 -6.75
C VAL A 59 24.79 -22.48 -7.35
N LEU A 60 23.86 -21.51 -7.45
CA LEU A 60 24.19 -20.18 -7.94
C LEU A 60 25.17 -19.44 -7.04
N GLU A 61 25.01 -19.51 -5.73
CA GLU A 61 25.95 -18.91 -4.78
C GLU A 61 27.37 -19.45 -4.99
N LYS A 62 27.50 -20.78 -5.06
CA LYS A 62 28.79 -21.43 -5.31
C LYS A 62 29.38 -21.01 -6.65
N PHE A 63 28.61 -21.08 -7.73
CA PHE A 63 29.11 -20.71 -9.05
C PHE A 63 29.52 -19.24 -9.15
N LYS A 64 28.76 -18.33 -8.52
CA LYS A 64 29.10 -16.90 -8.46
C LYS A 64 30.40 -16.66 -7.69
N ALA A 65 30.69 -17.46 -6.66
CA ALA A 65 31.89 -17.36 -5.84
C ALA A 65 33.14 -18.00 -6.46
N MET A 66 33.00 -18.80 -7.52
CA MET A 66 34.15 -19.42 -8.20
C MET A 66 34.96 -18.38 -8.99
N GLU A 67 36.29 -18.50 -8.89
CA GLU A 67 37.26 -17.64 -9.58
C GLU A 67 37.16 -17.79 -11.11
N HIS A 68 37.09 -19.03 -11.58
CA HIS A 68 36.93 -19.35 -13.00
C HIS A 68 35.50 -19.83 -13.25
N LYS A 69 34.77 -19.10 -14.09
CA LYS A 69 33.39 -19.44 -14.47
C LYS A 69 33.36 -20.02 -15.87
N ASN A 70 33.15 -21.32 -15.93
CA ASN A 70 32.95 -22.12 -17.13
C ASN A 70 31.95 -23.25 -16.85
N VAL A 71 31.55 -24.00 -17.87
CA VAL A 71 30.52 -25.04 -17.72
C VAL A 71 30.98 -26.18 -16.80
N ASP A 72 32.27 -26.53 -16.78
CA ASP A 72 32.80 -27.57 -15.86
C ASP A 72 32.72 -27.11 -14.40
N SER A 73 33.09 -25.86 -14.11
CA SER A 73 32.94 -25.26 -12.78
C SER A 73 31.48 -25.11 -12.37
N PHE A 74 30.57 -24.81 -13.31
CA PHE A 74 29.14 -24.82 -13.04
C PHE A 74 28.64 -26.22 -12.69
N GLN A 75 29.03 -27.24 -13.47
CA GLN A 75 28.66 -28.63 -13.19
C GLN A 75 29.16 -29.08 -11.81
N LEU A 76 30.38 -28.70 -11.44
CA LEU A 76 30.92 -28.93 -10.09
C LEU A 76 30.07 -28.23 -9.02
N ALA A 77 29.74 -26.94 -9.21
CA ALA A 77 28.88 -26.20 -8.29
C ALA A 77 27.49 -26.86 -8.14
N LEU A 78 26.93 -27.37 -9.24
CA LEU A 78 25.65 -28.08 -9.28
C LEU A 78 25.69 -29.35 -8.41
N VAL A 79 26.68 -30.21 -8.64
CA VAL A 79 26.87 -31.47 -7.88
C VAL A 79 27.09 -31.19 -6.40
N GLU A 80 28.02 -30.29 -6.07
CA GLU A 80 28.32 -29.96 -4.68
C GLU A 80 27.16 -29.27 -3.96
N GLY A 81 26.45 -28.36 -4.64
CA GLY A 81 25.32 -27.64 -4.07
C GLY A 81 24.16 -28.57 -3.72
N CYS A 82 23.83 -29.51 -4.62
CA CYS A 82 22.82 -30.54 -4.34
C CYS A 82 23.26 -31.45 -3.18
N ALA A 83 24.51 -31.92 -3.18
CA ALA A 83 25.04 -32.77 -2.11
C ALA A 83 25.10 -32.06 -0.74
N GLU A 84 25.26 -30.74 -0.70
CA GLU A 84 25.22 -29.96 0.54
C GLU A 84 23.80 -29.86 1.10
N ILE A 85 22.80 -29.56 0.26
CA ILE A 85 21.38 -29.53 0.68
C ILE A 85 20.95 -30.92 1.18
N ALA A 86 21.36 -31.99 0.51
CA ALA A 86 21.10 -33.37 0.94
C ALA A 86 21.64 -33.67 2.35
N ARG A 87 22.81 -33.13 2.69
CA ARG A 87 23.41 -33.29 4.03
C ARG A 87 22.76 -32.41 5.08
N MET A 88 22.30 -31.21 4.72
CA MET A 88 21.64 -30.29 5.65
C MET A 88 20.24 -30.75 6.04
N TYR A 89 19.52 -31.38 5.11
CA TYR A 89 18.12 -31.76 5.30
C TYR A 89 17.87 -33.23 4.91
N PRO A 90 18.51 -34.20 5.60
CA PRO A 90 18.47 -35.60 5.22
C PRO A 90 17.05 -36.19 5.20
N ASP A 91 16.19 -35.80 6.15
CA ASP A 91 14.82 -36.32 6.23
C ASP A 91 13.97 -35.89 5.03
N MET A 92 14.04 -34.60 4.68
CA MET A 92 13.35 -34.06 3.50
C MET A 92 13.87 -34.72 2.23
N TYR A 93 15.19 -34.86 2.10
CA TYR A 93 15.85 -35.43 0.93
C TYR A 93 15.50 -36.91 0.72
N ASN A 94 15.38 -37.68 1.80
CA ASN A 94 15.03 -39.10 1.75
C ASN A 94 13.52 -39.34 1.50
N SER A 95 12.66 -38.37 1.84
CA SER A 95 11.21 -38.47 1.60
C SER A 95 10.76 -37.97 0.23
N ALA A 96 11.60 -37.18 -0.45
CA ALA A 96 11.25 -36.54 -1.72
C ALA A 96 11.58 -37.44 -2.92
N ASP A 97 10.82 -37.25 -4.00
CA ASP A 97 11.17 -37.83 -5.31
C ASP A 97 12.59 -37.38 -5.72
N PRO A 98 13.47 -38.30 -6.17
CA PRO A 98 14.80 -37.96 -6.66
C PRO A 98 14.85 -36.82 -7.69
N ILE A 99 13.82 -36.67 -8.53
CA ILE A 99 13.74 -35.62 -9.54
C ILE A 99 13.39 -34.26 -8.91
N ALA A 100 12.66 -34.26 -7.78
CA ALA A 100 12.22 -33.05 -7.10
C ALA A 100 13.21 -32.52 -6.06
N ARG A 101 14.09 -33.38 -5.53
CA ARG A 101 15.00 -33.03 -4.43
C ARG A 101 16.28 -32.31 -4.88
N ASP A 102 16.79 -32.65 -6.07
CA ASP A 102 18.01 -32.07 -6.63
C ASP A 102 17.66 -30.92 -7.59
N ALA A 103 18.66 -30.10 -7.93
CA ALA A 103 18.51 -29.09 -8.98
C ALA A 103 18.94 -29.67 -10.35
N ALA A 104 18.21 -29.30 -11.39
CA ALA A 104 18.61 -29.51 -12.78
C ALA A 104 18.81 -28.15 -13.45
N ALA A 105 19.67 -28.07 -14.47
CA ALA A 105 20.03 -26.82 -15.09
C ALA A 105 20.08 -26.89 -16.63
N VAL A 106 19.69 -25.78 -17.24
CA VAL A 106 20.03 -25.43 -18.62
C VAL A 106 21.04 -24.28 -18.53
N VAL A 107 22.23 -24.47 -19.08
CA VAL A 107 23.28 -23.45 -19.12
C VAL A 107 23.56 -23.12 -20.57
N ALA A 108 23.36 -21.87 -20.94
CA ALA A 108 23.72 -21.37 -22.25
C ALA A 108 24.93 -20.44 -22.17
N GLU A 109 25.82 -20.54 -23.17
CA GLU A 109 26.91 -19.59 -23.37
C GLU A 109 27.08 -19.25 -24.86
N TRP A 110 27.62 -18.06 -25.12
CA TRP A 110 27.97 -17.64 -26.48
C TRP A 110 29.41 -18.01 -26.81
N THR A 111 29.63 -18.64 -27.96
CA THR A 111 30.97 -18.99 -28.49
C THR A 111 31.20 -18.37 -29.86
N ALA A 112 32.41 -18.50 -30.41
CA ALA A 112 32.72 -18.06 -31.76
C ALA A 112 31.86 -18.74 -32.85
N ALA A 113 31.30 -19.93 -32.55
CA ALA A 113 30.44 -20.68 -33.45
C ALA A 113 28.94 -20.47 -33.17
N GLY A 114 28.59 -19.47 -32.35
CA GLY A 114 27.21 -19.18 -31.94
C GLY A 114 26.88 -19.66 -30.53
N PRO A 115 25.59 -19.66 -30.16
CA PRO A 115 25.15 -20.07 -28.84
C PRO A 115 25.32 -21.58 -28.68
N ILE A 116 25.64 -22.04 -27.47
CA ILE A 116 25.69 -23.45 -27.08
C ILE A 116 24.80 -23.64 -25.85
N VAL A 117 24.03 -24.73 -25.82
CA VAL A 117 23.14 -25.07 -24.71
C VAL A 117 23.61 -26.38 -24.07
N HIS A 118 23.81 -26.36 -22.75
CA HIS A 118 24.19 -27.50 -21.94
C HIS A 118 23.04 -27.88 -21.02
N LEU A 119 22.64 -29.15 -21.06
CA LEU A 119 21.66 -29.75 -20.17
C LEU A 119 22.41 -30.59 -19.13
N ILE A 120 22.13 -30.33 -17.84
CA ILE A 120 22.75 -31.05 -16.73
C ILE A 120 21.66 -31.37 -15.71
N SER A 121 21.36 -32.66 -15.53
CA SER A 121 20.25 -33.12 -14.68
C SER A 121 20.69 -34.26 -13.75
N PRO A 122 20.00 -34.46 -12.62
CA PRO A 122 20.23 -35.62 -11.75
C PRO A 122 19.89 -36.96 -12.44
N GLU A 123 18.94 -36.96 -13.39
CA GLU A 123 18.52 -38.15 -14.15
C GLU A 123 19.69 -38.80 -14.91
N ASP A 124 20.58 -37.96 -15.46
CA ASP A 124 21.78 -38.41 -16.18
C ASP A 124 23.02 -38.49 -15.28
N ASN A 125 22.85 -38.55 -13.95
CA ASN A 125 23.93 -38.43 -12.96
C ASN A 125 24.79 -37.18 -13.17
N PHE A 126 24.12 -36.06 -13.46
CA PHE A 126 24.75 -34.78 -13.77
C PHE A 126 25.70 -34.83 -14.96
N LYS A 127 25.56 -35.78 -15.90
CA LYS A 127 26.33 -35.73 -17.16
C LYS A 127 25.89 -34.54 -17.99
N ARG A 128 26.88 -33.83 -18.54
CA ARG A 128 26.66 -32.70 -19.45
C ARG A 128 26.26 -33.21 -20.85
N ILE A 129 25.06 -32.85 -21.28
CA ILE A 129 24.61 -33.02 -22.67
C ILE A 129 24.70 -31.67 -23.36
N THR A 130 25.52 -31.57 -24.41
CA THR A 130 25.76 -30.31 -25.13
C THR A 130 25.04 -30.31 -26.47
N ARG A 131 24.35 -29.22 -26.78
CA ARG A 131 23.63 -29.01 -28.04
C ARG A 131 24.07 -27.70 -28.71
N GLN A 132 24.32 -27.79 -30.00
CA GLN A 132 24.62 -26.66 -30.87
C GLN A 132 23.94 -26.88 -32.21
N VAL A 133 23.24 -25.86 -32.70
CA VAL A 133 22.47 -25.92 -33.94
C VAL A 133 23.32 -25.38 -35.09
N SER A 134 23.14 -25.96 -36.28
CA SER A 134 23.81 -25.52 -37.51
C SER A 134 23.12 -24.27 -38.11
N ALA A 135 23.76 -23.65 -39.10
CA ALA A 135 23.36 -22.35 -39.67
C ALA A 135 21.95 -22.24 -40.28
N SER A 136 21.24 -23.34 -40.50
CA SER A 136 20.01 -23.37 -41.30
C SER A 136 18.74 -23.75 -40.53
N GLU A 137 18.83 -24.02 -39.23
CA GLU A 137 17.70 -24.59 -38.47
C GLU A 137 17.44 -23.83 -37.16
N THR A 138 16.18 -23.84 -36.72
CA THR A 138 15.81 -23.47 -35.35
C THR A 138 15.47 -24.75 -34.62
N ALA A 139 16.27 -25.12 -33.61
CA ALA A 139 16.01 -26.31 -32.80
C ALA A 139 15.41 -25.91 -31.45
N PRO A 140 14.27 -26.52 -31.06
CA PRO A 140 13.74 -26.39 -29.72
C PRO A 140 14.49 -27.29 -28.74
N HIS A 141 14.75 -26.79 -27.53
CA HIS A 141 15.18 -27.57 -26.38
C HIS A 141 14.28 -27.26 -25.20
N THR A 142 13.77 -28.27 -24.52
CA THR A 142 12.91 -28.11 -23.35
C THR A 142 13.54 -28.79 -22.16
N ALA A 143 13.26 -28.28 -20.96
CA ALA A 143 13.76 -28.85 -19.71
C ALA A 143 12.79 -28.63 -18.56
N GLY A 144 12.83 -29.54 -17.59
CA GLY A 144 12.03 -29.47 -16.37
C GLY A 144 10.67 -30.14 -16.49
N TYR A 145 9.68 -29.60 -15.79
CA TYR A 145 8.35 -30.16 -15.67
C TYR A 145 7.58 -30.04 -17.00
N ARG A 146 7.05 -31.17 -17.49
CA ARG A 146 6.35 -31.27 -18.78
C ARG A 146 7.19 -30.85 -19.99
N ALA A 147 8.49 -31.15 -19.95
CA ALA A 147 9.40 -30.80 -21.03
C ALA A 147 9.03 -31.50 -22.36
N ASP A 148 8.59 -32.75 -22.31
CA ASP A 148 8.20 -33.51 -23.51
C ASP A 148 6.92 -32.94 -24.15
N GLU A 149 5.90 -32.64 -23.35
CA GLU A 149 4.67 -32.02 -23.85
C GLU A 149 4.92 -30.60 -24.39
N ALA A 150 5.85 -29.86 -23.78
CA ALA A 150 6.29 -28.57 -24.30
C ALA A 150 7.03 -28.73 -25.64
N MET A 151 7.84 -29.78 -25.79
CA MET A 151 8.55 -30.11 -27.04
C MET A 151 7.56 -30.41 -28.18
N ASP A 152 6.53 -31.21 -27.91
CA ASP A 152 5.51 -31.55 -28.90
C ASP A 152 4.72 -30.32 -29.36
N GLN A 153 4.31 -29.47 -28.42
CA GLN A 153 3.58 -28.24 -28.75
C GLN A 153 4.47 -27.28 -29.54
N ILE A 154 5.71 -27.03 -29.11
CA ILE A 154 6.58 -26.09 -29.81
C ILE A 154 6.96 -26.61 -31.21
N GLY A 155 7.15 -27.91 -31.39
CA GLY A 155 7.37 -28.52 -32.71
C GLY A 155 6.18 -28.28 -33.67
N THR A 156 4.95 -28.38 -33.15
CA THR A 156 3.74 -28.03 -33.90
C THR A 156 3.70 -26.56 -34.31
N TRP A 157 4.29 -25.67 -33.50
CA TRP A 157 4.39 -24.24 -33.81
C TRP A 157 5.48 -23.94 -34.84
N LEU A 158 6.64 -24.60 -34.75
CA LEU A 158 7.75 -24.40 -35.69
C LEU A 158 7.38 -24.78 -37.14
N SER A 159 6.39 -25.65 -37.33
CA SER A 159 5.86 -25.97 -38.67
C SER A 159 4.93 -24.91 -39.27
N LYS A 160 4.60 -23.84 -38.53
CA LYS A 160 3.67 -22.77 -38.96
C LYS A 160 4.46 -21.48 -39.28
N PRO A 161 4.61 -21.09 -40.55
CA PRO A 161 5.49 -19.99 -40.95
C PRO A 161 5.03 -18.59 -40.50
N ASP A 162 3.73 -18.39 -40.27
CA ASP A 162 3.15 -17.04 -40.09
C ASP A 162 3.02 -16.58 -38.64
N LYS A 163 3.53 -17.36 -37.67
CA LYS A 163 3.23 -17.11 -36.26
C LYS A 163 4.43 -16.56 -35.49
N PRO A 164 4.28 -15.43 -34.76
CA PRO A 164 5.36 -14.86 -33.97
C PRO A 164 5.83 -15.83 -32.87
N MET A 165 7.15 -16.03 -32.78
CA MET A 165 7.71 -17.02 -31.86
C MET A 165 7.44 -16.72 -30.38
N GLY A 166 7.44 -15.44 -30.00
CA GLY A 166 7.07 -15.03 -28.64
C GLY A 166 5.65 -15.49 -28.27
N LYS A 167 4.71 -15.45 -29.23
CA LYS A 167 3.35 -15.94 -29.01
C LYS A 167 3.29 -17.46 -28.91
N ALA A 168 4.12 -18.18 -29.69
CA ALA A 168 4.23 -19.63 -29.58
C ALA A 168 4.67 -20.06 -28.17
N ILE A 169 5.73 -19.44 -27.64
CA ILE A 169 6.22 -19.70 -26.27
C ILE A 169 5.12 -19.41 -25.26
N GLN A 170 4.50 -18.22 -25.33
CA GLN A 170 3.43 -17.84 -24.41
C GLN A 170 2.29 -18.86 -24.41
N ASP A 171 1.83 -19.28 -25.59
CA ASP A 171 0.75 -20.24 -25.72
C ASP A 171 1.11 -21.61 -25.13
N VAL A 172 2.38 -22.05 -25.24
CA VAL A 172 2.84 -23.31 -24.59
C VAL A 172 2.79 -23.19 -23.07
N PHE A 173 3.31 -22.10 -22.50
CA PHE A 173 3.28 -21.87 -21.05
C PHE A 173 1.85 -21.75 -20.51
N GLU A 174 0.98 -21.01 -21.19
CA GLU A 174 -0.44 -20.89 -20.83
C GLU A 174 -1.15 -22.25 -20.92
N ASN A 175 -0.84 -23.04 -21.96
CA ASN A 175 -1.47 -24.33 -22.16
C ASN A 175 -1.07 -25.37 -21.12
N LEU A 176 0.20 -25.36 -20.69
CA LEU A 176 0.77 -26.29 -19.74
C LEU A 176 0.73 -25.79 -18.29
N SER A 177 0.25 -24.56 -18.06
CA SER A 177 0.10 -23.94 -16.73
C SER A 177 -0.67 -24.82 -15.75
N GLY A 178 -0.28 -24.75 -14.48
CA GLY A 178 -0.85 -25.59 -13.41
C GLY A 178 0.14 -25.81 -12.27
N GLU A 179 0.21 -27.03 -11.75
CA GLU A 179 0.95 -27.40 -10.52
C GLU A 179 2.40 -26.89 -10.46
N GLY A 180 3.15 -26.99 -11.57
CA GLY A 180 4.57 -26.63 -11.62
C GLY A 180 4.92 -25.45 -12.52
N ILE A 181 3.94 -24.84 -13.20
CA ILE A 181 4.16 -23.83 -14.24
C ILE A 181 3.16 -22.70 -14.03
N GLY A 182 3.65 -21.46 -13.87
CA GLY A 182 2.79 -20.28 -13.75
C GLY A 182 3.53 -19.02 -13.32
N GLY A 183 2.78 -18.04 -12.80
CA GLY A 183 3.31 -16.73 -12.43
C GLY A 183 3.64 -15.88 -13.66
N MET A 184 4.89 -15.44 -13.75
CA MET A 184 5.39 -14.60 -14.84
C MET A 184 6.21 -15.43 -15.83
N LEU A 185 6.08 -15.12 -17.11
CA LEU A 185 6.95 -15.59 -18.18
C LEU A 185 8.15 -14.65 -18.28
N THR A 186 9.33 -15.16 -17.92
CA THR A 186 10.61 -14.46 -18.11
C THR A 186 11.25 -14.95 -19.39
N VAL A 187 11.65 -14.03 -20.27
CA VAL A 187 12.29 -14.36 -21.56
C VAL A 187 13.59 -13.59 -21.68
N ALA A 188 14.64 -14.27 -22.13
CA ALA A 188 15.92 -13.67 -22.46
C ALA A 188 16.37 -14.07 -23.87
N LEU A 189 16.96 -13.12 -24.57
CA LEU A 189 17.61 -13.28 -25.87
C LEU A 189 19.13 -13.20 -25.67
N MET A 190 19.84 -14.22 -26.13
CA MET A 190 21.30 -14.25 -26.21
C MET A 190 21.71 -14.25 -27.68
N ASN A 191 22.62 -13.36 -28.06
CA ASN A 191 23.20 -13.26 -29.39
C ASN A 191 24.66 -12.74 -29.31
N GLU A 192 25.27 -12.41 -30.44
CA GLU A 192 26.63 -11.88 -30.49
C GLU A 192 26.81 -10.55 -29.73
N GLN A 193 25.73 -9.77 -29.54
CA GLN A 193 25.73 -8.53 -28.77
C GLN A 193 25.64 -8.76 -27.25
N GLY A 194 25.36 -9.99 -26.82
CA GLY A 194 25.28 -10.37 -25.41
C GLY A 194 23.91 -10.92 -25.01
N ILE A 195 23.52 -10.73 -23.75
CA ILE A 195 22.27 -11.22 -23.18
C ILE A 195 21.36 -10.03 -22.87
N SER A 196 20.10 -10.12 -23.28
CA SER A 196 19.06 -9.13 -22.99
C SER A 196 17.79 -9.80 -22.47
N PHE A 197 17.24 -9.28 -21.37
CA PHE A 197 15.94 -9.74 -20.87
C PHE A 197 14.83 -8.91 -21.50
N LEU A 198 13.81 -9.59 -22.02
CA LEU A 198 12.60 -8.96 -22.51
C LEU A 198 11.67 -8.64 -21.33
N PRO A 199 10.73 -7.69 -21.47
CA PRO A 199 9.73 -7.43 -20.45
C PRO A 199 8.96 -8.71 -20.08
N ALA A 200 8.92 -9.03 -18.79
CA ALA A 200 8.18 -10.19 -18.30
C ALA A 200 6.66 -9.99 -18.47
N GLY A 201 5.96 -11.04 -18.86
CA GLY A 201 4.49 -11.04 -19.04
C GLY A 201 3.82 -12.05 -18.10
N PRO A 202 2.58 -11.81 -17.65
CA PRO A 202 1.86 -12.81 -16.84
C PRO A 202 1.50 -14.04 -17.69
N ILE A 203 1.59 -15.23 -17.10
CA ILE A 203 1.06 -16.46 -17.69
C ILE A 203 -0.42 -16.56 -17.32
N GLN A 204 -1.30 -16.69 -18.31
CA GLN A 204 -2.72 -16.96 -18.08
C GLN A 204 -2.92 -18.40 -17.62
N GLU A 205 -3.01 -18.59 -16.31
CA GLU A 205 -3.07 -19.92 -15.71
C GLU A 205 -4.45 -20.57 -15.79
N LYS A 206 -4.49 -21.84 -16.21
CA LYS A 206 -5.73 -22.63 -16.25
C LYS A 206 -6.19 -23.08 -14.86
N VAL A 207 -5.26 -23.19 -13.91
CA VAL A 207 -5.53 -23.68 -12.54
C VAL A 207 -4.99 -22.66 -11.56
N HIS A 208 -5.87 -22.20 -10.65
CA HIS A 208 -5.49 -21.27 -9.59
C HIS A 208 -5.16 -22.05 -8.32
N LEU A 209 -3.90 -22.08 -7.92
CA LEU A 209 -3.48 -22.62 -6.63
C LEU A 209 -3.64 -21.54 -5.54
N PRO A 210 -4.05 -21.91 -4.32
CA PRO A 210 -4.02 -20.99 -3.19
C PRO A 210 -2.57 -20.61 -2.85
N TYR A 211 -2.36 -19.41 -2.33
CA TYR A 211 -1.04 -18.99 -1.87
C TYR A 211 -0.71 -19.59 -0.50
N TYR A 212 0.56 -19.94 -0.28
CA TYR A 212 1.04 -20.56 0.95
C TYR A 212 1.09 -19.56 2.09
N GLU A 213 1.46 -18.32 1.81
CA GLU A 213 1.52 -17.24 2.79
C GLU A 213 0.12 -16.93 3.34
N ASP A 214 -0.91 -16.96 2.49
CA ASP A 214 -2.31 -16.81 2.91
C ASP A 214 -2.71 -17.94 3.88
N PHE A 215 -2.27 -19.17 3.58
CA PHE A 215 -2.48 -20.30 4.48
C PHE A 215 -1.76 -20.11 5.83
N VAL A 216 -0.47 -19.75 5.84
CA VAL A 216 0.29 -19.53 7.08
C VAL A 216 -0.33 -18.42 7.93
N LEU A 217 -0.76 -17.32 7.29
CA LEU A 217 -1.46 -16.22 7.96
C LEU A 217 -2.79 -16.69 8.56
N SER A 218 -3.53 -17.56 7.86
CA SER A 218 -4.78 -18.14 8.39
C SER A 218 -4.59 -19.05 9.60
N GLN A 219 -3.44 -19.71 9.73
CA GLN A 219 -3.14 -20.64 10.84
C GLN A 219 -2.62 -19.93 12.10
N ARG A 220 -1.94 -18.78 11.96
CA ARG A 220 -1.30 -18.08 13.09
C ARG A 220 -2.21 -17.13 13.86
N SER A 221 -3.42 -16.86 13.36
CA SER A 221 -4.40 -16.03 14.06
C SER A 221 -5.40 -16.91 14.82
N PRO A 222 -5.43 -16.89 16.17
CA PRO A 222 -6.49 -17.53 16.95
C PRO A 222 -7.87 -16.88 16.73
N PHE A 223 -7.93 -15.74 16.03
CA PHE A 223 -9.16 -15.14 15.56
C PHE A 223 -9.44 -15.53 14.11
N ARG A 224 -10.45 -16.39 13.94
CA ARG A 224 -11.13 -16.67 12.68
C ARG A 224 -11.53 -15.36 12.00
N GLY A 225 -11.07 -15.18 10.75
CA GLY A 225 -11.66 -14.25 9.79
C GLY A 225 -11.40 -12.77 10.05
N SER A 226 -10.19 -12.30 9.77
CA SER A 226 -10.05 -10.96 9.22
C SER A 226 -9.71 -11.11 7.75
N ILE A 227 -10.76 -11.12 6.92
CA ILE A 227 -10.63 -10.68 5.54
C ILE A 227 -10.18 -9.23 5.65
N SER A 228 -8.98 -8.89 5.20
CA SER A 228 -8.68 -7.48 4.92
C SER A 228 -9.50 -7.09 3.70
N MET A 229 -10.79 -6.82 3.90
CA MET A 229 -11.64 -6.19 2.89
C MET A 229 -11.13 -4.77 2.72
N ILE A 230 -10.28 -4.56 1.71
CA ILE A 230 -9.75 -3.25 1.33
C ILE A 230 -10.89 -2.33 0.80
N GLY A 231 -12.08 -2.91 0.60
CA GLY A 231 -13.32 -2.21 0.32
C GLY A 231 -14.52 -3.16 0.38
N SER A 232 -15.54 -2.75 1.13
CA SER A 232 -16.86 -3.37 1.12
C SER A 232 -17.89 -2.33 1.51
N LYS A 233 -18.95 -2.17 0.71
CA LYS A 233 -20.16 -1.43 1.14
C LYS A 233 -20.97 -2.37 2.01
N ILE A 234 -21.12 -2.04 3.29
CA ILE A 234 -21.96 -2.80 4.23
C ILE A 234 -23.15 -1.91 4.56
N MET A 235 -24.37 -2.39 4.36
CA MET A 235 -25.60 -1.62 4.59
C MET A 235 -26.73 -2.47 5.19
N THR A 236 -27.57 -1.86 6.03
CA THR A 236 -28.71 -2.55 6.68
C THR A 236 -29.97 -2.64 5.82
N SER A 237 -30.02 -1.90 4.71
CA SER A 237 -31.15 -1.81 3.78
C SER A 237 -30.66 -1.38 2.40
N GLU A 238 -31.45 -1.62 1.36
CA GLU A 238 -31.16 -1.19 -0.02
C GLU A 238 -31.09 0.35 -0.15
N GLU A 239 -30.56 0.82 -1.28
CA GLU A 239 -30.47 2.25 -1.55
C GLU A 239 -31.85 2.89 -1.72
N GLY A 240 -32.09 3.98 -0.99
CA GLY A 240 -33.40 4.64 -0.91
C GLY A 240 -34.35 4.06 0.14
N VAL A 241 -33.99 2.97 0.83
CA VAL A 241 -34.79 2.37 1.90
C VAL A 241 -34.25 2.80 3.27
N PHE A 242 -35.08 3.44 4.09
CA PHE A 242 -34.71 4.00 5.40
C PHE A 242 -35.53 3.37 6.54
N PRO A 243 -35.00 3.29 7.78
CA PRO A 243 -33.68 3.76 8.21
C PRO A 243 -32.54 2.86 7.70
N ARG A 244 -31.37 3.46 7.51
CA ARG A 244 -30.20 2.78 6.94
C ARG A 244 -28.93 3.15 7.70
N ALA A 245 -28.15 2.15 8.09
CA ALA A 245 -26.75 2.31 8.44
C ALA A 245 -25.88 1.81 7.29
N GLU A 246 -24.80 2.51 6.97
CA GLU A 246 -23.87 2.19 5.89
C GLU A 246 -22.41 2.44 6.29
N MET A 247 -21.50 1.56 5.88
CA MET A 247 -20.05 1.77 5.88
C MET A 247 -19.52 1.59 4.46
N SER A 248 -18.69 2.52 3.98
CA SER A 248 -18.08 2.48 2.65
C SER A 248 -16.65 3.03 2.67
N ASN A 249 -15.79 2.53 1.79
CA ASN A 249 -14.43 3.06 1.61
C ASN A 249 -14.35 4.16 0.53
N THR A 250 -15.44 4.46 -0.19
CA THR A 250 -15.42 5.41 -1.32
C THR A 250 -15.84 6.82 -0.94
N THR A 251 -16.91 6.97 -0.15
CA THR A 251 -17.54 8.28 0.09
C THR A 251 -17.71 8.63 1.56
N ARG A 252 -17.90 7.62 2.43
CA ARG A 252 -18.18 7.80 3.86
C ARG A 252 -17.78 6.58 4.67
N MET A 253 -16.92 6.78 5.66
CA MET A 253 -16.47 5.70 6.56
C MET A 253 -17.65 5.08 7.31
N PHE A 254 -18.60 5.92 7.72
CA PHE A 254 -19.81 5.50 8.42
C PHE A 254 -20.96 6.49 8.17
N SER A 255 -22.19 6.00 8.06
CA SER A 255 -23.38 6.82 7.91
C SER A 255 -24.59 6.15 8.54
N VAL A 256 -25.44 6.94 9.20
CA VAL A 256 -26.78 6.54 9.64
C VAL A 256 -27.79 7.56 9.11
N GLN A 257 -28.82 7.06 8.44
CA GLN A 257 -29.82 7.85 7.72
C GLN A 257 -31.21 7.42 8.15
N SER A 258 -32.04 8.37 8.61
CA SER A 258 -33.46 8.13 8.89
C SER A 258 -34.35 8.49 7.70
N SER A 259 -33.86 9.35 6.81
CA SER A 259 -34.41 9.61 5.48
C SER A 259 -33.29 10.05 4.54
N GLU A 260 -33.62 10.35 3.29
CA GLU A 260 -32.66 10.88 2.30
C GLU A 260 -31.97 12.17 2.78
N ASN A 261 -32.72 13.02 3.49
CA ASN A 261 -32.26 14.34 3.92
C ASN A 261 -31.85 14.40 5.40
N ASN A 262 -32.14 13.37 6.21
CA ASN A 262 -31.84 13.35 7.63
C ASN A 262 -30.78 12.29 7.94
N ARG A 263 -29.54 12.72 8.22
CA ARG A 263 -28.41 11.81 8.39
C ARG A 263 -27.25 12.33 9.24
N ILE A 264 -26.49 11.37 9.76
CA ILE A 264 -25.19 11.57 10.42
C ILE A 264 -24.14 10.79 9.61
N GLU A 265 -23.00 11.39 9.32
CA GLU A 265 -21.92 10.80 8.54
C GLU A 265 -20.56 11.07 9.17
N MET A 266 -19.68 10.07 9.16
CA MET A 266 -18.24 10.25 9.33
C MET A 266 -17.59 10.17 7.96
N ARG A 267 -17.04 11.28 7.48
CA ARG A 267 -16.41 11.39 6.17
C ARG A 267 -14.89 11.38 6.34
N SER A 268 -14.20 10.58 5.53
CA SER A 268 -12.74 10.66 5.39
C SER A 268 -12.32 11.82 4.48
N VAL A 269 -13.24 12.27 3.61
CA VAL A 269 -13.07 13.43 2.71
C VAL A 269 -14.35 14.26 2.75
N GLY A 270 -14.37 15.28 3.61
CA GLY A 270 -15.45 16.26 3.74
C GLY A 270 -15.23 17.50 2.87
N SER A 271 -15.92 18.59 3.19
CA SER A 271 -15.61 19.89 2.56
C SER A 271 -14.15 20.29 2.87
N ASN A 272 -13.40 20.76 1.86
CA ASN A 272 -11.98 21.10 1.96
C ASN A 272 -11.05 19.93 2.33
N GLU A 273 -11.38 18.69 1.93
CA GLU A 273 -10.53 17.50 2.11
C GLU A 273 -10.30 17.08 3.58
N LEU A 274 -11.11 17.59 4.50
CA LEU A 274 -10.97 17.29 5.93
C LEU A 274 -11.84 16.10 6.35
N SER A 275 -11.35 15.31 7.30
CA SER A 275 -12.21 14.37 8.00
C SER A 275 -13.18 15.12 8.90
N GLU A 276 -14.48 14.83 8.76
CA GLU A 276 -15.54 15.52 9.51
C GLU A 276 -16.63 14.57 10.00
N LEU A 277 -17.21 14.91 11.14
CA LEU A 277 -18.51 14.39 11.57
C LEU A 277 -19.58 15.37 11.09
N PHE A 278 -20.43 14.93 10.18
CA PHE A 278 -21.40 15.75 9.46
C PHE A 278 -22.83 15.35 9.81
N PHE A 279 -23.64 16.33 10.18
CA PHE A 279 -25.05 16.20 10.51
C PHE A 279 -25.86 16.97 9.47
N THR A 280 -26.93 16.37 8.96
CA THR A 280 -27.80 16.99 7.98
C THR A 280 -29.25 16.73 8.31
N THR A 281 -30.09 17.74 8.09
CA THR A 281 -31.54 17.65 7.99
C THR A 281 -31.99 18.28 6.67
N GLU A 282 -33.29 18.26 6.38
CA GLU A 282 -33.87 18.83 5.15
C GLU A 282 -33.38 20.25 4.80
N SER A 283 -33.18 21.12 5.79
CA SER A 283 -32.81 22.52 5.57
C SER A 283 -31.58 22.99 6.35
N ALA A 284 -31.01 22.13 7.21
CA ALA A 284 -29.91 22.50 8.07
C ALA A 284 -28.76 21.50 8.02
N TYR A 285 -27.56 21.98 8.33
CA TYR A 285 -26.41 21.14 8.54
C TYR A 285 -25.56 21.66 9.70
N ALA A 286 -24.82 20.74 10.29
CA ALA A 286 -23.74 21.03 11.22
C ALA A 286 -22.58 20.07 10.96
N SER A 287 -21.34 20.50 11.16
CA SER A 287 -20.18 19.64 11.10
C SER A 287 -19.14 19.99 12.17
N PHE A 288 -18.38 18.98 12.57
CA PHE A 288 -17.21 19.11 13.43
C PHE A 288 -15.99 18.51 12.73
N SER A 289 -14.90 19.24 12.68
CA SER A 289 -13.64 18.83 12.05
C SER A 289 -12.44 19.42 12.81
N LEU A 290 -11.24 18.91 12.54
CA LEU A 290 -9.98 19.44 13.05
C LEU A 290 -9.08 19.79 11.86
N PRO A 291 -9.19 21.01 11.29
CA PRO A 291 -8.51 21.35 10.03
C PRO A 291 -6.99 21.29 10.12
N ASN A 292 -6.42 21.87 11.18
CA ASN A 292 -4.99 21.92 11.47
C ASN A 292 -4.80 22.33 12.93
N GLU A 293 -3.54 22.34 13.38
CA GLU A 293 -3.15 22.72 14.74
C GLU A 293 -3.50 24.17 15.10
N ASP A 294 -3.49 25.09 14.12
CA ASP A 294 -3.77 26.51 14.34
C ASP A 294 -5.27 26.78 14.55
N THR A 295 -6.13 26.04 13.86
CA THR A 295 -7.60 26.23 13.91
C THR A 295 -8.23 25.48 15.08
N GLY A 296 -7.65 24.33 15.47
CA GLY A 296 -8.24 23.45 16.46
C GLY A 296 -9.59 22.85 16.01
N LEU A 297 -10.41 22.44 16.97
CA LEU A 297 -11.74 21.88 16.68
C LEU A 297 -12.66 22.94 16.08
N LEU A 298 -13.04 22.78 14.82
CA LEU A 298 -13.94 23.65 14.09
C LEU A 298 -15.35 23.06 14.08
N GLY A 299 -16.30 23.77 14.71
CA GLY A 299 -17.74 23.54 14.57
C GLY A 299 -18.36 24.52 13.58
N LYS A 300 -19.07 24.04 12.55
CA LYS A 300 -19.71 24.87 11.52
C LYS A 300 -21.15 24.41 11.29
N GLY A 301 -22.07 25.33 11.01
CA GLY A 301 -23.43 24.99 10.60
C GLY A 301 -24.26 26.24 10.36
N ASN A 302 -25.36 26.12 9.61
CA ASN A 302 -26.30 27.24 9.44
C ASN A 302 -27.26 27.39 10.64
N ASN A 303 -27.41 26.36 11.47
CA ASN A 303 -28.25 26.35 12.68
C ASN A 303 -27.61 25.50 13.81
N LEU A 304 -26.31 25.69 14.09
CA LEU A 304 -25.60 24.96 15.14
C LEU A 304 -25.87 25.57 16.51
N THR A 305 -26.42 24.78 17.44
CA THR A 305 -26.60 25.16 18.85
C THR A 305 -25.74 24.26 19.74
N LEU A 306 -24.99 24.87 20.67
CA LEU A 306 -24.20 24.17 21.68
C LEU A 306 -24.64 24.65 23.06
N GLU A 307 -25.21 23.76 23.86
CA GLU A 307 -25.71 24.06 25.20
C GLU A 307 -24.80 23.46 26.27
N PHE A 308 -24.47 24.27 27.28
CA PHE A 308 -23.59 23.89 28.36
C PHE A 308 -24.14 24.39 29.69
N GLY A 309 -24.05 23.60 30.76
CA GLY A 309 -24.35 24.08 32.11
C GLY A 309 -23.34 25.14 32.58
N THR A 310 -22.08 25.02 32.17
CA THR A 310 -21.05 26.05 32.36
C THR A 310 -20.05 25.96 31.21
N ILE A 311 -19.79 27.09 30.56
CA ILE A 311 -18.72 27.22 29.56
C ILE A 311 -17.52 27.95 30.17
N LYS A 312 -16.33 27.37 30.02
CA LYS A 312 -15.06 27.99 30.42
C LYS A 312 -14.24 28.28 29.17
N LEU A 313 -14.18 29.54 28.76
CA LEU A 313 -13.35 29.98 27.64
C LEU A 313 -11.94 30.29 28.18
N ARG A 314 -10.94 29.53 27.73
CA ARG A 314 -9.52 29.71 28.08
C ARG A 314 -8.69 29.58 26.81
N GLY A 315 -7.85 30.55 26.52
CA GLY A 315 -6.86 30.45 25.46
C GLY A 315 -5.53 31.00 25.95
N TYR A 316 -4.45 30.25 25.72
CA TYR A 316 -3.10 30.67 26.11
C TYR A 316 -2.67 31.96 25.41
N SER A 317 -3.20 32.21 24.21
CA SER A 317 -2.97 33.43 23.42
C SER A 317 -4.18 34.37 23.36
N GLY A 318 -5.26 34.05 24.08
CA GLY A 318 -6.49 34.84 24.09
C GLY A 318 -7.73 34.05 23.66
N VAL A 319 -8.89 34.70 23.78
CA VAL A 319 -10.19 34.22 23.28
C VAL A 319 -10.69 35.26 22.31
N GLU A 320 -10.90 34.86 21.06
CA GLU A 320 -11.43 35.74 20.02
C GLU A 320 -12.92 35.47 19.82
N VAL A 321 -13.67 36.55 19.59
CA VAL A 321 -15.07 36.50 19.18
C VAL A 321 -15.22 37.31 17.90
N LEU A 322 -16.13 36.90 17.00
CA LEU A 322 -16.35 37.58 15.71
C LEU A 322 -16.63 39.09 15.86
N GLY A 323 -17.23 39.47 16.98
CA GLY A 323 -17.44 40.86 17.37
C GLY A 323 -18.45 40.98 18.51
N TRP A 324 -18.45 42.12 19.18
CA TRP A 324 -19.37 42.40 20.29
C TRP A 324 -20.84 42.47 19.87
N GLU A 325 -21.11 42.69 18.58
CA GLU A 325 -22.46 42.63 18.02
C GLU A 325 -22.98 41.20 17.87
N GLY A 326 -22.07 40.24 17.67
CA GLY A 326 -22.39 38.82 17.50
C GLY A 326 -22.63 38.10 18.82
N LEU A 327 -22.04 38.57 19.93
CA LEU A 327 -22.26 38.02 21.26
C LEU A 327 -23.56 38.58 21.84
N LYS A 328 -24.60 37.75 21.88
CA LYS A 328 -25.96 38.16 22.27
C LYS A 328 -26.48 37.34 23.44
N THR A 329 -27.35 37.97 24.21
CA THR A 329 -28.23 37.29 25.16
C THR A 329 -29.35 36.54 24.42
N GLU A 330 -30.07 35.63 25.11
CA GLU A 330 -31.26 34.98 24.54
C GLU A 330 -32.34 35.99 24.10
N ALA A 331 -32.41 37.16 24.75
CA ALA A 331 -33.29 38.25 24.38
C ALA A 331 -32.83 39.04 23.13
N GLY A 332 -31.73 38.63 22.49
CA GLY A 332 -31.20 39.25 21.27
C GLY A 332 -30.39 40.53 21.47
N ARG A 333 -30.24 41.02 22.71
CA ARG A 333 -29.38 42.18 23.01
C ARG A 333 -27.91 41.79 22.91
N SER A 334 -27.16 42.52 22.10
CA SER A 334 -25.72 42.29 21.91
C SER A 334 -24.90 42.93 23.03
N LEU A 335 -23.68 42.43 23.27
CA LEU A 335 -22.77 43.05 24.22
C LEU A 335 -22.44 44.50 23.81
N ALA A 336 -22.31 44.78 22.51
CA ALA A 336 -22.09 46.14 22.01
C ALA A 336 -23.21 47.10 22.43
N THR A 337 -24.48 46.68 22.34
CA THR A 337 -25.63 47.49 22.77
C THR A 337 -25.64 47.73 24.27
N GLU A 338 -25.34 46.70 25.08
CA GLU A 338 -25.25 46.86 26.54
C GLU A 338 -24.09 47.79 26.94
N LEU A 339 -22.92 47.68 26.29
CA LEU A 339 -21.79 48.58 26.52
C LEU A 339 -22.11 50.02 26.13
N ALA A 340 -22.80 50.26 25.02
CA ALA A 340 -23.24 51.59 24.61
C ALA A 340 -24.26 52.19 25.59
N ALA A 341 -25.18 51.36 26.11
CA ALA A 341 -26.14 51.78 27.13
C ALA A 341 -25.45 52.15 28.45
N LEU A 342 -24.49 51.35 28.91
CA LEU A 342 -23.65 51.67 30.05
C LEU A 342 -22.86 52.96 29.82
N TRP A 343 -22.26 53.12 28.64
CA TRP A 343 -21.54 54.33 28.32
C TRP A 343 -22.44 55.55 28.35
N THR A 344 -23.64 55.47 27.78
CA THR A 344 -24.62 56.55 27.82
C THR A 344 -25.05 56.87 29.24
N ALA A 345 -25.23 55.86 30.09
CA ALA A 345 -25.64 56.05 31.49
C ALA A 345 -24.54 56.69 32.36
N ILE A 346 -23.27 56.47 32.01
CA ILE A 346 -22.10 57.01 32.71
C ILE A 346 -21.65 58.35 32.11
N ASN A 347 -21.86 58.57 30.82
CA ASN A 347 -21.49 59.78 30.11
C ASN A 347 -22.31 60.96 30.68
N GLY A 348 -21.64 61.81 31.46
CA GLY A 348 -22.27 62.89 32.23
C GLY A 348 -22.32 62.67 33.75
N LYS A 349 -21.87 61.52 34.27
CA LYS A 349 -21.78 61.22 35.71
C LYS A 349 -20.36 61.18 36.28
N ALA A 350 -19.33 61.10 35.43
CA ALA A 350 -17.93 61.08 35.86
C ALA A 350 -17.28 62.47 35.73
N ASP A 351 -16.91 63.06 36.87
CA ASP A 351 -15.94 64.13 37.19
C ASP A 351 -15.76 65.39 36.32
N ALA A 352 -16.32 65.49 35.12
CA ALA A 352 -16.02 66.64 34.25
C ALA A 352 -16.74 67.94 34.64
N SER A 353 -17.69 67.92 35.60
CA SER A 353 -18.53 69.09 35.90
C SER A 353 -19.27 69.07 37.25
N HIS A 354 -18.68 68.55 38.34
CA HIS A 354 -19.30 68.75 39.66
C HIS A 354 -18.44 69.68 40.52
N SER A 355 -19.07 70.73 41.03
CA SER A 355 -18.42 71.65 41.94
C SER A 355 -18.68 71.23 43.38
N HIS A 356 -17.64 71.21 44.19
CA HIS A 356 -17.78 71.08 45.62
C HIS A 356 -17.93 72.46 46.23
N SER A 357 -18.92 72.65 47.10
CA SER A 357 -19.03 73.86 47.90
C SER A 357 -18.91 73.52 49.38
N VAL A 358 -18.09 74.28 50.09
CA VAL A 358 -17.96 74.20 51.55
C VAL A 358 -18.46 75.52 52.12
N SER A 359 -19.53 75.46 52.91
CA SER A 359 -20.00 76.60 53.70
C SER A 359 -19.46 76.50 55.11
N ILE A 360 -18.58 77.43 55.46
CA ILE A 360 -18.10 77.60 56.83
C ILE A 360 -18.96 78.70 57.47
N PRO A 361 -19.67 78.43 58.58
CA PRO A 361 -20.40 79.49 59.28
C PRO A 361 -19.44 80.53 59.85
N ASN A 362 -19.88 81.79 59.88
CA ASN A 362 -19.15 82.83 60.60
C ASN A 362 -18.97 82.39 62.06
N HIS A 363 -17.78 82.61 62.60
CA HIS A 363 -17.49 82.31 63.99
C HIS A 363 -16.67 83.46 64.59
N ASN A 364 -17.04 83.89 65.79
CA ASN A 364 -16.45 85.05 66.46
C ASN A 364 -15.56 84.60 67.62
N HIS A 365 -14.28 84.99 67.60
CA HIS A 365 -13.30 84.73 68.67
C HIS A 365 -13.30 85.81 69.78
N GLY A 366 -14.47 86.39 70.08
CA GLY A 366 -14.64 87.37 71.17
C GLY A 366 -14.40 88.84 70.79
N ASN A 367 -14.28 89.18 69.51
CA ASN A 367 -14.20 90.56 69.03
C ASN A 367 -15.50 90.94 68.29
N THR A 368 -16.28 91.85 68.85
CA THR A 368 -17.58 92.27 68.27
C THR A 368 -17.45 92.92 66.90
N ALA A 369 -16.30 93.51 66.55
CA ALA A 369 -16.03 94.03 65.21
C ALA A 369 -15.97 92.94 64.13
N ASN A 370 -15.75 91.67 64.52
CA ASN A 370 -15.61 90.52 63.62
C ASN A 370 -16.80 89.56 63.69
N ALA A 371 -17.95 90.01 64.22
CA ALA A 371 -19.13 89.15 64.41
C ALA A 371 -19.64 88.48 63.11
N ASN A 372 -19.34 89.06 61.94
CA ASN A 372 -19.71 88.54 60.62
C ASN A 372 -18.50 88.12 59.77
N SER A 373 -17.36 87.81 60.39
CA SER A 373 -16.10 87.48 59.71
C SER A 373 -15.74 85.99 59.86
N GLY A 374 -15.00 85.44 58.90
CA GLY A 374 -14.42 84.09 58.95
C GLY A 374 -15.26 82.95 58.35
N GLY A 375 -16.50 83.22 57.93
CA GLY A 375 -17.34 82.29 57.18
C GLY A 375 -17.43 82.62 55.68
N GLY A 376 -18.04 81.73 54.91
CA GLY A 376 -18.20 81.88 53.47
C GLY A 376 -18.50 80.55 52.79
N THR A 377 -19.02 80.61 51.57
CA THR A 377 -19.16 79.45 50.69
C THR A 377 -18.00 79.45 49.71
N TYR A 378 -17.15 78.43 49.79
CA TYR A 378 -16.00 78.25 48.90
C TYR A 378 -16.35 77.16 47.91
N THR A 379 -16.40 77.50 46.63
CA THR A 379 -16.70 76.56 45.55
C THR A 379 -15.42 76.21 44.81
N VAL A 380 -15.13 74.92 44.66
CA VAL A 380 -14.04 74.39 43.83
C VAL A 380 -14.68 73.66 42.66
N SER A 381 -14.29 74.02 41.44
CA SER A 381 -14.82 73.48 40.18
C SER A 381 -13.81 72.57 39.50
#